data_AF-A0A7D8YLG7-F1
#
_entry.id   AF-A0A7D8YLG7-F1
#
_cell.length_a   1.000
_cell.length_b   1.000
_cell.length_c   1.000
_cell.angle_alpha   90.00
_cell.angle_beta   90.00
_cell.angle_gamma   90.00
#
_symmetry.space_group_name_H-M   'P 1'
#
loop_
_entity.id
_entity.type
_entity.pdbx_description
1 polymer ?
#
loop_
_entity_poly.entity_id
_entity_poly.type
_entity_poly.pdbx_seq_one_letter_code
_entity_poly.pdbx_strand_id
1 'polypeptide(L)'
;MVETRTARSSIMAPILATDLDGTLIPLPPQEPSETPENTVNSGHPIGEESSRLQRSALRRLQQLVDAGSLEILFVTGRHLASILEVIRRESLPVPDWIIGDVGTTVLQRRPDGAYRVMEAYVNHLDRIAGDLRAAEVRCEVDDLDGLVLQESEKQGLHKLSFYCDAGEVERLGEDLRRRLVERSVRYRVVASIDPFTNDGLIDLLPIGVDKAAAIRWWAERQGHPAETIIFAGDSGNDFAALTAGYRAVLVGNADPALAERVRRHHDSAGTSDRFYHASGLATAGVWEGLSHFTGIEPVGDSQVEPVGTKPLS
;
A
#
# COMPACT_ATOMS: atom_id res chain seq x y z
N MET A 1 -47.83 -15.05 20.08
CA MET A 1 -46.46 -15.61 20.02
C MET A 1 -45.69 -14.73 19.06
N VAL A 2 -45.03 -13.71 19.62
CA VAL A 2 -44.30 -12.69 18.88
C VAL A 2 -42.84 -13.13 18.95
N GLU A 3 -42.30 -13.66 17.85
CA GLU A 3 -40.86 -13.86 17.74
C GLU A 3 -40.22 -12.51 17.45
N THR A 4 -39.69 -11.92 18.52
CA THR A 4 -38.71 -10.84 18.48
C THR A 4 -37.51 -11.29 17.66
N ARG A 5 -37.48 -10.87 16.39
CA ARG A 5 -36.32 -10.93 15.53
C ARG A 5 -35.28 -9.97 16.12
N THR A 6 -34.34 -10.50 16.87
CA THR A 6 -33.22 -9.77 17.45
C THR A 6 -32.52 -9.02 16.32
N ALA A 7 -32.52 -7.69 16.39
CA ALA A 7 -31.71 -6.86 15.52
C ALA A 7 -30.24 -7.20 15.78
N ARG A 8 -29.66 -8.09 14.97
CA ARG A 8 -28.22 -8.16 14.83
C ARG A 8 -27.82 -6.83 14.22
N SER A 9 -27.21 -5.97 15.04
CA SER A 9 -26.37 -4.88 14.53
C SER A 9 -25.51 -5.47 13.41
N SER A 10 -25.64 -4.97 12.18
CA SER A 10 -24.76 -5.38 11.10
C SER A 10 -23.37 -4.83 11.42
N ILE A 11 -22.58 -5.61 12.15
CA ILE A 11 -21.17 -5.33 12.36
C ILE A 11 -20.57 -5.31 10.96
N MET A 12 -20.20 -4.13 10.45
CA MET A 12 -19.50 -4.02 9.18
C MET A 12 -18.20 -4.81 9.30
N ALA A 13 -17.85 -5.57 8.26
CA ALA A 13 -16.59 -6.27 8.21
C ALA A 13 -15.44 -5.27 8.38
N PRO A 14 -14.36 -5.61 9.12
CA PRO A 14 -13.17 -4.78 9.16
C PRO A 14 -12.60 -4.59 7.75
N ILE A 15 -11.97 -3.43 7.53
CA ILE A 15 -11.28 -3.12 6.29
C ILE A 15 -9.79 -3.20 6.53
N LEU A 16 -9.11 -4.07 5.79
CA LEU A 16 -7.65 -4.10 5.70
C LEU A 16 -7.21 -3.30 4.47
N ALA A 17 -6.72 -2.09 4.68
CA ALA A 17 -5.97 -1.32 3.69
C ALA A 17 -4.49 -1.70 3.81
N THR A 18 -3.81 -2.07 2.72
CA THR A 18 -2.45 -2.61 2.84
C THR A 18 -1.58 -2.22 1.66
N ASP A 19 -0.33 -1.86 1.93
CA ASP A 19 0.70 -1.91 0.88
C ASP A 19 0.96 -3.37 0.46
N LEU A 20 1.60 -3.52 -0.69
CA LEU A 20 1.94 -4.80 -1.29
C LEU A 20 3.41 -5.14 -1.05
N ASP A 21 4.33 -4.35 -1.60
CA ASP A 21 5.77 -4.58 -1.49
C ASP A 21 6.23 -4.45 -0.04
N GLY A 22 7.05 -5.38 0.43
CA GLY A 22 7.50 -5.41 1.82
C GLY A 22 6.41 -5.65 2.88
N THR A 23 5.13 -5.67 2.48
CA THR A 23 3.97 -5.70 3.39
C THR A 23 3.06 -6.90 3.12
N LEU A 24 2.14 -6.87 2.14
CA LEU A 24 1.23 -8.00 1.90
C LEU A 24 1.90 -9.14 1.10
N ILE A 25 2.83 -8.81 0.20
CA ILE A 25 3.55 -9.80 -0.61
C ILE A 25 4.52 -10.56 0.30
N PRO A 26 4.46 -11.90 0.35
CA PRO A 26 5.44 -12.69 1.08
C PRO A 26 6.86 -12.40 0.58
N LEU A 27 7.77 -12.15 1.52
CA LEU A 27 9.19 -12.00 1.22
C LEU A 27 9.78 -13.37 0.85
N PRO A 28 10.68 -13.42 -0.16
CA PRO A 28 11.35 -14.66 -0.52
C PRO A 28 12.27 -15.14 0.62
N PRO A 29 12.52 -16.46 0.72
CA PRO A 29 13.57 -16.97 1.59
C PRO A 29 14.91 -16.32 1.21
N GLN A 30 15.70 -15.92 2.21
CA GLN A 30 17.06 -15.44 2.00
C GLN A 30 18.02 -16.45 2.61
N GLU A 31 18.96 -16.96 1.82
CA GLU A 31 20.07 -17.73 2.38
C GLU A 31 20.96 -16.82 3.23
N PRO A 32 21.50 -17.31 4.36
CA PRO A 32 22.43 -16.52 5.16
C PRO A 32 23.66 -16.15 4.31
N SER A 33 23.93 -14.86 4.16
CA SER A 33 25.11 -14.38 3.43
C SER A 33 26.39 -14.76 4.16
N GLU A 34 27.36 -15.36 3.45
CA GLU A 34 28.67 -15.75 4.01
C GLU A 34 29.61 -14.57 4.36
N THR A 35 29.21 -13.33 4.08
CA THR A 35 30.03 -12.13 4.34
C THR A 35 29.30 -11.14 5.27
N PRO A 36 29.90 -10.73 6.41
CA PRO A 36 29.24 -9.86 7.39
C PRO A 36 29.28 -8.34 7.09
N GLU A 37 29.75 -7.90 5.91
CA GLU A 37 30.18 -6.50 5.73
C GLU A 37 29.45 -5.65 4.68
N ASN A 38 28.28 -6.04 4.15
CA ASN A 38 27.54 -5.14 3.24
C ASN A 38 26.00 -5.26 3.32
N THR A 39 25.45 -5.26 4.54
CA THR A 39 24.01 -5.16 4.75
C THR A 39 23.64 -3.79 5.30
N VAL A 40 23.28 -2.87 4.41
CA VAL A 40 22.46 -1.68 4.75
C VAL A 40 20.98 -2.07 4.92
N ASN A 41 20.66 -3.36 4.91
CA ASN A 41 19.34 -3.88 5.21
C ASN A 41 19.38 -4.73 6.49
N SER A 42 18.68 -4.28 7.52
CA SER A 42 18.58 -4.86 8.86
C SER A 42 17.81 -6.20 8.92
N GLY A 43 17.97 -7.07 7.91
CA GLY A 43 17.23 -8.33 7.82
C GLY A 43 17.97 -9.51 8.45
N HIS A 44 17.39 -10.13 9.47
CA HIS A 44 17.70 -11.53 9.77
C HIS A 44 17.37 -12.39 8.54
N PRO A 45 18.18 -13.42 8.21
CA PRO A 45 17.88 -14.31 7.08
C PRO A 45 16.48 -14.91 7.25
N ILE A 46 15.66 -14.79 6.21
CA ILE A 46 14.29 -15.29 6.22
C ILE A 46 14.34 -16.82 6.09
N GLY A 47 14.29 -17.49 7.24
CA GLY A 47 14.26 -18.95 7.30
C GLY A 47 12.97 -19.55 6.74
N GLU A 48 12.99 -20.86 6.50
CA GLU A 48 11.83 -21.62 6.01
C GLU A 48 10.59 -21.43 6.88
N GLU A 49 10.76 -21.33 8.21
CA GLU A 49 9.67 -21.14 9.15
C GLU A 49 8.94 -19.80 8.92
N SER A 50 9.69 -18.70 8.78
CA SER A 50 9.11 -17.38 8.46
C SER A 50 8.37 -17.41 7.12
N SER A 51 8.94 -18.06 6.11
CA SER A 51 8.31 -18.24 4.80
C SER A 51 6.98 -19.02 4.91
N ARG A 52 6.95 -20.09 5.72
CA ARG A 52 5.73 -20.87 5.99
C ARG A 52 4.67 -20.05 6.71
N LEU A 53 5.07 -19.23 7.69
CA LEU A 53 4.17 -18.34 8.44
C LEU A 53 3.52 -17.31 7.52
N GLN A 54 4.29 -16.66 6.65
CA GLN A 54 3.77 -15.67 5.68
C GLN A 54 2.77 -16.31 4.71
N ARG A 55 3.08 -17.49 4.15
CA ARG A 55 2.17 -18.23 3.27
C ARG A 55 0.91 -18.72 4.00
N SER A 56 1.03 -19.12 5.26
CA SER A 56 -0.11 -19.51 6.10
C SER A 56 -1.02 -18.31 6.39
N ALA A 57 -0.44 -17.17 6.76
CA ALA A 57 -1.15 -15.91 6.96
C ALA A 57 -1.91 -15.48 5.70
N LEU A 58 -1.27 -15.56 4.51
CA LEU A 58 -1.92 -15.23 3.25
C LEU A 58 -3.17 -16.07 2.98
N ARG A 59 -3.10 -17.39 3.23
CA ARG A 59 -4.26 -18.28 3.08
C ARG A 59 -5.40 -17.92 4.02
N ARG A 60 -5.09 -17.51 5.26
CA ARG A 60 -6.12 -17.09 6.23
C ARG A 60 -6.79 -15.78 5.80
N LEU A 61 -6.00 -14.81 5.33
CA LEU A 61 -6.55 -13.56 4.76
C LEU A 61 -7.47 -13.87 3.57
N GLN A 62 -7.05 -14.74 2.66
CA GLN A 62 -7.89 -15.18 1.53
C GLN A 62 -9.21 -15.79 2.01
N GLN A 63 -9.20 -16.68 3.00
CA GLN A 63 -10.41 -17.28 3.54
C GLN A 63 -11.38 -16.25 4.14
N LEU A 64 -10.86 -15.23 4.84
CA LEU A 64 -11.70 -14.18 5.40
C LEU A 64 -12.33 -13.30 4.31
N VAL A 65 -11.57 -13.00 3.24
CA VAL A 65 -12.06 -12.24 2.08
C VAL A 65 -13.14 -13.05 1.34
N ASP A 66 -12.88 -14.33 1.06
CA ASP A 66 -13.84 -15.22 0.38
C ASP A 66 -15.13 -15.41 1.19
N ALA A 67 -15.04 -15.41 2.52
CA ALA A 67 -16.17 -15.48 3.42
C ALA A 67 -16.92 -14.15 3.61
N GLY A 68 -16.45 -13.05 3.01
CA GLY A 68 -17.00 -11.71 3.20
C GLY A 68 -16.85 -11.16 4.63
N SER A 69 -15.94 -11.75 5.42
CA SER A 69 -15.66 -11.37 6.81
C SER A 69 -14.53 -10.36 6.93
N LEU A 70 -13.83 -10.08 5.83
CA LEU A 70 -12.79 -9.06 5.71
C LEU A 70 -12.93 -8.38 4.34
N GLU A 71 -13.01 -7.06 4.34
CA GLU A 71 -12.82 -6.28 3.11
C GLU A 71 -11.34 -5.93 2.98
N ILE A 72 -10.77 -6.09 1.78
CA ILE A 72 -9.37 -5.77 1.52
C ILE A 72 -9.24 -4.70 0.43
N LEU A 73 -8.42 -3.69 0.74
CA LEU A 73 -8.09 -2.57 -0.11
C LEU A 73 -6.58 -2.57 -0.36
N PHE A 74 -6.16 -2.70 -1.61
CA PHE A 74 -4.74 -2.54 -1.93
C PHE A 74 -4.37 -1.07 -2.03
N VAL A 75 -3.28 -0.66 -1.41
CA VAL A 75 -2.79 0.73 -1.39
C VAL A 75 -1.30 0.77 -1.67
N THR A 76 -0.95 0.88 -2.95
CA THR A 76 0.40 0.59 -3.43
C THR A 76 0.94 1.62 -4.41
N GLY A 77 2.27 1.67 -4.56
CA GLY A 77 2.94 2.42 -5.62
C GLY A 77 2.83 1.77 -7.01
N ARG A 78 2.44 0.49 -7.07
CA ARG A 78 2.32 -0.26 -8.33
C ARG A 78 1.19 0.27 -9.22
N HIS A 79 1.41 0.15 -10.53
CA HIS A 79 0.37 0.34 -11.55
C HIS A 79 -0.46 -0.93 -11.73
N LEU A 80 -1.66 -0.82 -12.30
CA LEU A 80 -2.65 -1.92 -12.36
C LEU A 80 -2.10 -3.23 -12.93
N ALA A 81 -1.38 -3.19 -14.08
CA ALA A 81 -0.87 -4.41 -14.70
C ALA A 81 0.08 -5.18 -13.78
N SER A 82 0.98 -4.47 -13.10
CA SER A 82 1.88 -5.04 -12.09
C SER A 82 1.13 -5.61 -10.88
N ILE A 83 0.04 -4.96 -10.44
CA ILE A 83 -0.82 -5.47 -9.36
C ILE A 83 -1.48 -6.79 -9.77
N LEU A 84 -2.07 -6.84 -10.98
CA LEU A 84 -2.73 -8.05 -11.48
C LEU A 84 -1.73 -9.20 -11.70
N GLU A 85 -0.50 -8.89 -12.08
CA GLU A 85 0.57 -9.87 -12.16
C GLU A 85 0.89 -10.47 -10.79
N VAL A 86 1.09 -9.63 -9.76
CA VAL A 86 1.45 -10.14 -8.44
C VAL A 86 0.30 -10.87 -7.75
N ILE A 87 -0.96 -10.45 -7.97
CA ILE A 87 -2.14 -11.21 -7.54
C ILE A 87 -2.06 -12.65 -8.06
N ARG A 88 -1.79 -12.83 -9.35
CA ARG A 88 -1.67 -14.17 -9.96
C ARG A 88 -0.45 -14.92 -9.46
N ARG A 89 0.72 -14.27 -9.41
CA ARG A 89 1.99 -14.91 -9.06
C ARG A 89 2.01 -15.39 -7.61
N GLU A 90 1.54 -14.56 -6.69
CA GLU A 90 1.61 -14.86 -5.25
C GLU A 90 0.31 -15.43 -4.68
N SER A 91 -0.74 -15.54 -5.51
CA SER A 91 -2.10 -15.93 -5.07
C SER A 91 -2.62 -15.01 -3.96
N LEU A 92 -2.50 -13.69 -4.17
CA LEU A 92 -3.04 -12.70 -3.24
C LEU A 92 -4.57 -12.67 -3.29
N PRO A 93 -5.25 -12.30 -2.18
CA PRO A 93 -6.67 -11.97 -2.20
C PRO A 93 -7.00 -10.95 -3.28
N VAL A 94 -8.13 -11.16 -3.96
CA VAL A 94 -8.60 -10.26 -5.01
C VAL A 94 -9.42 -9.15 -4.36
N PRO A 95 -8.95 -7.90 -4.32
CA PRO A 95 -9.70 -6.82 -3.70
C PRO A 95 -10.83 -6.33 -4.61
N ASP A 96 -11.89 -5.76 -4.02
CA ASP A 96 -12.88 -5.01 -4.80
C ASP A 96 -12.41 -3.60 -5.16
N TRP A 97 -11.40 -3.10 -4.43
CA TRP A 97 -10.87 -1.75 -4.56
C TRP A 97 -9.34 -1.73 -4.56
N ILE A 98 -8.77 -0.94 -5.46
CA ILE A 98 -7.33 -0.71 -5.54
C ILE A 98 -7.06 0.79 -5.53
N ILE A 99 -6.12 1.20 -4.71
CA ILE A 99 -5.45 2.49 -4.75
C ILE A 99 -4.03 2.23 -5.27
N GLY A 100 -3.79 2.56 -6.52
CA GLY A 100 -2.52 2.39 -7.20
C GLY A 100 -1.75 3.70 -7.35
N ASP A 101 -0.57 3.62 -7.97
CA ASP A 101 0.19 4.78 -8.42
C ASP A 101 0.44 5.80 -7.29
N VAL A 102 0.80 5.30 -6.10
CA VAL A 102 1.12 6.11 -4.90
C VAL A 102 -0.08 6.97 -4.45
N GLY A 103 -1.29 6.49 -4.70
CA GLY A 103 -2.52 7.20 -4.34
C GLY A 103 -3.06 8.11 -5.43
N THR A 104 -2.54 8.08 -6.66
CA THR A 104 -3.09 8.90 -7.76
C THR A 104 -4.18 8.19 -8.58
N THR A 105 -4.36 6.88 -8.38
CA THR A 105 -5.37 6.10 -9.10
C THR A 105 -6.23 5.32 -8.10
N VAL A 106 -7.56 5.46 -8.19
CA VAL A 106 -8.51 4.60 -7.48
C VAL A 106 -9.27 3.78 -8.51
N LEU A 107 -9.29 2.46 -8.34
CA LEU A 107 -9.96 1.51 -9.21
C LEU A 107 -11.00 0.69 -8.45
N GLN A 108 -12.13 0.43 -9.12
CA GLN A 108 -13.17 -0.47 -8.65
C GLN A 108 -13.22 -1.72 -9.52
N ARG A 109 -13.30 -2.89 -8.90
CA ARG A 109 -13.56 -4.15 -9.57
C ARG A 109 -15.02 -4.21 -10.04
N ARG A 110 -15.23 -4.65 -11.27
CA ARG A 110 -16.55 -4.83 -11.88
C ARG A 110 -16.99 -6.30 -11.75
N PRO A 111 -18.30 -6.59 -11.93
CA PRO A 111 -18.80 -7.97 -11.89
C PRO A 111 -18.16 -8.92 -12.92
N ASP A 112 -17.65 -8.39 -14.03
CA ASP A 112 -16.90 -9.13 -15.06
C ASP A 112 -15.43 -9.40 -14.66
N GLY A 113 -15.02 -8.92 -13.48
CA GLY A 113 -13.67 -9.04 -12.94
C GLY A 113 -12.67 -8.00 -13.41
N ALA A 114 -13.05 -7.10 -14.32
CA ALA A 114 -12.18 -6.02 -14.78
C ALA A 114 -12.15 -4.87 -13.76
N TYR A 115 -11.02 -4.18 -13.67
CA TYR A 115 -10.89 -2.96 -12.89
C TYR A 115 -11.17 -1.73 -13.74
N ARG A 116 -11.91 -0.76 -13.18
CA ARG A 116 -12.19 0.52 -13.81
C ARG A 116 -11.73 1.66 -12.93
N VAL A 117 -11.05 2.63 -13.53
CA VAL A 117 -10.67 3.88 -12.86
C VAL A 117 -11.94 4.62 -12.43
N MET A 118 -11.89 5.18 -11.22
CA MET A 118 -12.96 6.00 -10.70
C MET A 118 -12.83 7.43 -11.22
N GLU A 119 -13.63 7.77 -12.23
CA GLU A 119 -13.68 9.13 -12.82
C GLU A 119 -13.91 10.23 -11.78
N ALA A 120 -14.69 9.95 -10.73
CA ALA A 120 -14.90 10.92 -9.65
C ALA A 120 -13.63 11.21 -8.83
N TYR A 121 -12.69 10.26 -8.77
CA TYR A 121 -11.38 10.49 -8.16
C TYR A 121 -10.48 11.30 -9.10
N VAL A 122 -10.48 10.98 -10.39
CA VAL A 122 -9.77 11.76 -11.41
C VAL A 122 -10.22 13.23 -11.35
N ASN A 123 -11.54 13.49 -11.34
CA ASN A 123 -12.10 14.84 -11.19
C ASN A 123 -11.80 15.48 -9.83
N HIS A 124 -11.54 14.68 -8.79
CA HIS A 124 -11.08 15.20 -7.50
C HIS A 124 -9.62 15.67 -7.59
N LEU A 125 -8.75 14.87 -8.19
CA LEU A 125 -7.35 15.22 -8.43
C LEU A 125 -7.20 16.39 -9.40
N ASP A 126 -8.05 16.49 -10.44
CA ASP A 126 -8.06 17.65 -11.34
C ASP A 126 -8.32 18.96 -10.60
N ARG A 127 -9.21 18.96 -9.60
CA ARG A 127 -9.44 20.16 -8.76
C ARG A 127 -8.22 20.53 -7.92
N ILE A 128 -7.47 19.52 -7.47
CA ILE A 128 -6.23 19.70 -6.69
C ILE A 128 -5.09 20.19 -7.58
N ALA A 129 -4.90 19.58 -8.75
CA ALA A 129 -3.82 19.86 -9.67
C ALA A 129 -4.06 21.17 -10.45
N GLY A 130 -5.31 21.46 -10.80
CA GLY A 130 -5.73 22.61 -11.60
C GLY A 130 -5.73 22.25 -13.08
N ASP A 131 -5.24 23.16 -13.92
CA ASP A 131 -5.18 22.95 -15.36
C ASP A 131 -4.00 22.07 -15.81
N LEU A 132 -3.13 21.65 -14.89
CA LEU A 132 -1.93 20.87 -15.18
C LEU A 132 -2.12 19.41 -14.77
N ARG A 133 -2.03 18.50 -15.74
CA ARG A 133 -1.86 17.05 -15.51
C ARG A 133 -0.41 16.65 -15.78
N ALA A 134 -0.09 15.37 -15.64
CA ALA A 134 1.27 14.87 -15.78
C ALA A 134 1.94 15.25 -17.13
N ALA A 135 1.16 15.31 -18.22
CA ALA A 135 1.65 15.68 -19.54
C ALA A 135 2.09 17.15 -19.59
N GLU A 136 1.30 18.07 -19.02
CA GLU A 136 1.66 19.49 -18.96
C GLU A 136 2.80 19.73 -17.97
N VAL A 137 2.80 19.03 -16.81
CA VAL A 137 3.91 19.10 -15.84
C VAL A 137 5.23 18.65 -16.46
N ARG A 138 5.20 17.63 -17.33
CA ARG A 138 6.40 17.19 -18.05
C ARG A 138 7.02 18.32 -18.87
N CYS A 139 6.22 19.13 -19.55
CA CYS A 139 6.72 20.26 -20.34
C CYS A 139 7.44 21.32 -19.47
N GLU A 140 7.12 21.42 -18.18
CA GLU A 140 7.75 22.37 -17.25
C GLU A 140 9.13 21.91 -16.72
N VAL A 141 9.45 20.63 -16.90
CA VAL A 141 10.64 19.97 -16.33
C VAL A 141 11.47 19.18 -17.36
N ASP A 142 11.06 19.18 -18.63
CA ASP A 142 11.68 18.46 -19.76
C ASP A 142 13.17 18.81 -19.96
N ASP A 143 13.53 20.06 -19.69
CA ASP A 143 14.87 20.62 -19.92
C ASP A 143 15.88 20.29 -18.80
N LEU A 144 15.48 19.52 -17.78
CA LEU A 144 16.38 19.13 -16.68
C LEU A 144 17.19 17.89 -17.06
N ASP A 145 18.49 18.10 -17.27
CA ASP A 145 19.46 17.02 -17.53
C ASP A 145 19.54 16.03 -16.36
N GLY A 146 19.67 14.74 -16.69
CA GLY A 146 19.85 13.65 -15.72
C GLY A 146 18.56 12.93 -15.32
N LEU A 147 17.40 13.38 -15.80
CA LEU A 147 16.12 12.68 -15.66
C LEU A 147 15.81 11.84 -16.90
N VAL A 148 15.47 10.56 -16.69
CA VAL A 148 15.04 9.64 -17.75
C VAL A 148 13.60 9.23 -17.46
N LEU A 149 12.69 9.42 -18.42
CA LEU A 149 11.29 9.03 -18.21
C LEU A 149 11.18 7.51 -18.00
N GLN A 150 10.44 7.09 -16.97
CA GLN A 150 10.11 5.68 -16.79
C GLN A 150 9.12 5.19 -17.87
N GLU A 151 8.92 3.89 -17.96
CA GLU A 151 8.05 3.24 -18.95
C GLU A 151 6.62 3.81 -18.89
N SER A 152 5.90 3.76 -20.02
CA SER A 152 4.57 4.38 -20.17
C SER A 152 3.54 3.88 -19.15
N GLU A 153 3.70 2.64 -18.71
CA GLU A 153 2.87 1.93 -17.74
C GLU A 153 3.07 2.44 -16.31
N LYS A 154 4.19 3.12 -16.03
CA LYS A 154 4.48 3.75 -14.74
C LYS A 154 4.06 5.22 -14.68
N GLN A 155 3.62 5.77 -15.81
CA GLN A 155 3.05 7.10 -15.91
C GLN A 155 1.54 7.05 -15.65
N GLY A 156 0.98 8.14 -15.14
CA GLY A 156 -0.45 8.27 -14.89
C GLY A 156 -0.98 9.66 -15.25
N LEU A 157 -2.29 9.86 -15.17
CA LEU A 157 -2.89 11.19 -15.41
C LEU A 157 -2.36 12.24 -14.44
N HIS A 158 -2.13 11.85 -13.19
CA HIS A 158 -1.64 12.71 -12.12
C HIS A 158 -0.31 12.23 -11.53
N LYS A 159 0.43 11.38 -12.25
CA LYS A 159 1.75 10.88 -11.82
C LYS A 159 2.74 10.92 -12.97
N LEU A 160 3.88 11.56 -12.74
CA LEU A 160 5.01 11.58 -13.67
C LEU A 160 6.23 10.99 -12.98
N SER A 161 6.79 9.92 -13.55
CA SER A 161 7.87 9.14 -12.94
C SER A 161 9.13 9.17 -13.79
N PHE A 162 10.26 9.40 -13.14
CA PHE A 162 11.59 9.44 -13.74
C PHE A 162 12.55 8.46 -13.02
N TYR A 163 13.51 7.95 -13.78
CA TYR A 163 14.77 7.41 -13.27
C TYR A 163 15.82 8.52 -13.26
N CYS A 164 16.79 8.40 -12.36
CA CYS A 164 18.04 9.13 -12.39
C CYS A 164 19.17 8.29 -11.75
N ASP A 165 20.40 8.79 -11.79
CA ASP A 165 21.48 8.21 -11.00
C ASP A 165 21.17 8.32 -9.50
N ALA A 166 21.41 7.25 -8.74
CA ALA A 166 21.12 7.23 -7.31
C ALA A 166 21.96 8.23 -6.49
N GLY A 167 23.18 8.57 -6.93
CA GLY A 167 23.99 9.61 -6.30
C GLY A 167 23.50 11.03 -6.58
N GLU A 168 22.62 11.20 -7.56
CA GLU A 168 22.08 12.49 -7.99
C GLU A 168 20.62 12.71 -7.53
N VAL A 169 19.99 11.72 -6.90
CA VAL A 169 18.54 11.73 -6.62
C VAL A 169 18.14 12.88 -5.68
N GLU A 170 18.95 13.19 -4.66
CA GLU A 170 18.71 14.32 -3.78
C GLU A 170 18.85 15.65 -4.53
N ARG A 171 19.93 15.82 -5.30
CA ARG A 171 20.21 17.06 -6.06
C ARG A 171 19.11 17.33 -7.09
N LEU A 172 18.79 16.34 -7.93
CA LEU A 172 17.74 16.45 -8.93
C LEU A 172 16.37 16.66 -8.28
N GLY A 173 16.12 16.01 -7.14
CA GLY A 173 14.90 16.22 -6.37
C GLY A 173 14.77 17.67 -5.87
N GLU A 174 15.87 18.29 -5.41
CA GLU A 174 15.88 19.71 -5.00
C GLU A 174 15.70 20.66 -6.19
N ASP A 175 16.35 20.39 -7.32
CA ASP A 175 16.21 21.19 -8.54
C ASP A 175 14.77 21.15 -9.06
N LEU A 176 14.13 19.97 -9.08
CA LEU A 176 12.72 19.82 -9.40
C LEU A 176 11.81 20.59 -8.44
N ARG A 177 12.03 20.48 -7.12
CA ARG A 177 11.24 21.24 -6.13
C ARG A 177 11.31 22.74 -6.38
N ARG A 178 12.52 23.27 -6.64
CA ARG A 178 12.73 24.68 -6.94
C ARG A 178 11.99 25.09 -8.20
N ARG A 179 12.12 24.29 -9.28
CA ARG A 179 11.45 24.55 -10.55
C ARG A 179 9.93 24.57 -10.41
N LEU A 180 9.35 23.60 -9.72
CA LEU A 180 7.90 23.53 -9.51
C LEU A 180 7.39 24.76 -8.74
N VAL A 181 8.14 25.25 -7.75
CA VAL A 181 7.81 26.48 -7.02
C VAL A 181 7.90 27.71 -7.93
N GLU A 182 9.00 27.86 -8.69
CA GLU A 182 9.20 28.99 -9.61
C GLU A 182 8.10 29.08 -10.68
N ARG A 183 7.64 27.92 -11.17
CA ARG A 183 6.59 27.80 -12.18
C ARG A 183 5.17 27.76 -11.60
N SER A 184 5.03 27.83 -10.27
CA SER A 184 3.74 27.71 -9.56
C SER A 184 2.98 26.41 -9.91
N VAL A 185 3.71 25.33 -10.19
CA VAL A 185 3.13 24.01 -10.49
C VAL A 185 2.77 23.33 -9.18
N ARG A 186 1.51 22.92 -9.02
CA ARG A 186 0.97 22.35 -7.78
C ARG A 186 1.31 20.86 -7.60
N TYR A 187 2.57 20.51 -7.82
CA TYR A 187 3.10 19.16 -7.66
C TYR A 187 4.21 19.13 -6.61
N ARG A 188 4.41 17.96 -6.01
CA ARG A 188 5.48 17.67 -5.05
C ARG A 188 6.38 16.58 -5.61
N VAL A 189 7.63 16.60 -5.16
CA VAL A 189 8.65 15.60 -5.52
C VAL A 189 8.72 14.53 -4.43
N VAL A 190 8.50 13.28 -4.82
CA VAL A 190 8.82 12.08 -4.02
C VAL A 190 10.06 11.45 -4.63
N ALA A 191 11.13 11.32 -3.85
CA ALA A 191 12.42 10.82 -4.29
C ALA A 191 12.84 9.65 -3.41
N SER A 192 13.34 8.58 -4.02
CA SER A 192 13.79 7.36 -3.34
C SER A 192 14.84 6.64 -4.17
N ILE A 193 15.54 5.67 -3.57
CA ILE A 193 16.46 4.78 -4.28
C ILE A 193 15.84 3.38 -4.31
N ASP A 194 15.84 2.73 -5.47
CA ASP A 194 15.45 1.33 -5.58
C ASP A 194 16.54 0.45 -4.92
N PRO A 195 16.22 -0.33 -3.87
CA PRO A 195 17.22 -1.11 -3.14
C PRO A 195 17.76 -2.32 -3.93
N PHE A 196 17.12 -2.71 -5.03
CA PHE A 196 17.51 -3.86 -5.85
C PHE A 196 18.30 -3.46 -7.08
N THR A 197 17.90 -2.36 -7.73
CA THR A 197 18.57 -1.89 -8.95
C THR A 197 19.57 -0.76 -8.67
N ASN A 198 19.50 -0.14 -7.49
CA ASN A 198 20.26 1.06 -7.13
C ASN A 198 20.00 2.22 -8.11
N ASP A 199 18.79 2.29 -8.67
CA ASP A 199 18.33 3.42 -9.48
C ASP A 199 17.73 4.50 -8.58
N GLY A 200 17.98 5.77 -8.91
CA GLY A 200 17.23 6.88 -8.34
C GLY A 200 15.83 6.94 -8.95
N LEU A 201 14.80 7.02 -8.12
CA LEU A 201 13.40 7.09 -8.50
C LEU A 201 12.83 8.45 -8.09
N ILE A 202 12.23 9.17 -9.03
CA ILE A 202 11.57 10.45 -8.75
C ILE A 202 10.14 10.43 -9.31
N ASP A 203 9.16 10.63 -8.43
CA ASP A 203 7.76 10.83 -8.78
C ASP A 203 7.34 12.27 -8.53
N LEU A 204 6.64 12.86 -9.51
CA LEU A 204 5.89 14.11 -9.36
C LEU A 204 4.41 13.79 -9.20
N LEU A 205 3.84 14.20 -8.07
CA LEU A 205 2.44 13.99 -7.70
C LEU A 205 1.80 15.32 -7.30
N PRO A 206 0.49 15.55 -7.49
CA PRO A 206 -0.15 16.77 -7.00
C PRO A 206 0.05 16.95 -5.49
N ILE A 207 0.15 18.20 -5.05
CA ILE A 207 0.33 18.53 -3.62
C ILE A 207 -0.88 18.02 -2.83
N GLY A 208 -0.62 17.37 -1.69
CA GLY A 208 -1.67 16.81 -0.83
C GLY A 208 -2.24 15.48 -1.33
N VAL A 209 -1.68 14.89 -2.39
CA VAL A 209 -2.03 13.55 -2.86
C VAL A 209 -0.98 12.55 -2.41
N ASP A 210 -1.45 11.54 -1.69
CA ASP A 210 -0.69 10.39 -1.18
C ASP A 210 -1.65 9.23 -0.86
N LYS A 211 -1.10 8.10 -0.40
CA LYS A 211 -1.86 6.93 0.06
C LYS A 211 -2.92 7.30 1.10
N ALA A 212 -2.59 8.15 2.07
CA ALA A 212 -3.50 8.52 3.16
C ALA A 212 -4.70 9.34 2.68
N ALA A 213 -4.47 10.32 1.81
CA ALA A 213 -5.50 11.14 1.20
C ALA A 213 -6.40 10.31 0.29
N ALA A 214 -5.84 9.37 -0.47
CA ALA A 214 -6.61 8.46 -1.30
C ALA A 214 -7.50 7.51 -0.48
N ILE A 215 -6.97 6.91 0.60
CA ILE A 215 -7.75 6.07 1.53
C ILE A 215 -8.91 6.89 2.11
N ARG A 216 -8.64 8.11 2.58
CA ARG A 216 -9.67 8.99 3.16
C ARG A 216 -10.77 9.31 2.16
N TRP A 217 -10.40 9.72 0.94
CA TRP A 217 -11.38 9.99 -0.12
C TRP A 217 -12.25 8.77 -0.41
N TRP A 218 -11.63 7.59 -0.50
CA TRP A 218 -12.34 6.34 -0.73
C TRP A 218 -13.29 6.01 0.43
N ALA A 219 -12.79 6.08 1.67
CA ALA A 219 -13.54 5.77 2.88
C ALA A 219 -14.76 6.68 3.05
N GLU A 220 -14.58 8.00 2.90
CA GLU A 220 -15.67 8.98 2.95
C GLU A 220 -16.76 8.68 1.92
N ARG A 221 -16.35 8.30 0.71
CA ARG A 221 -17.28 8.00 -0.39
C ARG A 221 -18.02 6.69 -0.20
N GLN A 222 -17.37 5.70 0.39
CA GLN A 222 -17.96 4.40 0.72
C GLN A 222 -18.75 4.41 2.03
N GLY A 223 -18.65 5.49 2.83
CA GLY A 223 -19.31 5.60 4.12
C GLY A 223 -18.62 4.82 5.23
N HIS A 224 -17.32 4.55 5.11
CA HIS A 224 -16.53 3.85 6.12
C HIS A 224 -15.88 4.83 7.10
N PRO A 225 -16.16 4.72 8.40
CA PRO A 225 -15.46 5.51 9.41
C PRO A 225 -13.98 5.12 9.49
N ALA A 226 -13.09 6.10 9.71
CA ALA A 226 -11.64 5.88 9.75
C ALA A 226 -11.22 4.83 10.79
N GLU A 227 -11.90 4.76 11.94
CA GLU A 227 -11.66 3.77 13.00
C GLU A 227 -11.94 2.30 12.59
N THR A 228 -12.66 2.07 11.50
CA THR A 228 -12.92 0.72 10.96
C THR A 228 -11.83 0.22 10.03
N ILE A 229 -10.91 1.12 9.63
CA ILE A 229 -9.83 0.85 8.70
C ILE A 229 -8.58 0.48 9.49
N ILE A 230 -7.98 -0.65 9.10
CA ILE A 230 -6.67 -1.09 9.54
C ILE A 230 -5.74 -0.92 8.36
N PHE A 231 -4.78 -0.02 8.48
CA PHE A 231 -3.75 0.21 7.47
C PHE A 231 -2.47 -0.55 7.82
N ALA A 232 -1.94 -1.34 6.89
CA ALA A 232 -0.67 -2.03 7.01
C ALA A 232 0.37 -1.50 6.00
N GLY A 233 1.60 -1.29 6.47
CA GLY A 233 2.72 -0.83 5.64
C GLY A 233 4.08 -1.15 6.28
N ASP A 234 5.16 -0.84 5.55
CA ASP A 234 6.54 -1.15 5.95
C ASP A 234 7.53 -0.01 5.71
N SER A 235 7.18 0.98 4.88
CA SER A 235 8.16 1.91 4.32
C SER A 235 7.85 3.40 4.52
N GLY A 236 8.79 4.26 4.13
CA GLY A 236 8.66 5.71 4.30
C GLY A 236 7.45 6.32 3.57
N ASN A 237 7.02 5.74 2.45
CA ASN A 237 5.85 6.21 1.70
C ASN A 237 4.52 5.91 2.41
N ASP A 238 4.54 5.01 3.40
CA ASP A 238 3.40 4.62 4.22
C ASP A 238 3.23 5.49 5.46
N PHE A 239 4.25 6.28 5.83
CA PHE A 239 4.24 7.07 7.07
C PHE A 239 2.99 7.94 7.19
N ALA A 240 2.57 8.60 6.10
CA ALA A 240 1.37 9.42 6.09
C ALA A 240 0.11 8.60 6.40
N ALA A 241 0.01 7.38 5.86
CA ALA A 241 -1.15 6.50 6.08
C ALA A 241 -1.11 5.84 7.47
N LEU A 242 0.06 5.44 7.94
CA LEU A 242 0.28 4.91 9.30
C LEU A 242 -0.08 5.95 10.38
N THR A 243 -0.03 7.24 10.07
CA THR A 243 -0.31 8.34 11.02
C THR A 243 -1.62 9.09 10.73
N ALA A 244 -2.44 8.62 9.78
CA ALA A 244 -3.66 9.30 9.34
C ALA A 244 -4.88 9.12 10.26
N GLY A 245 -4.70 8.50 11.43
CA GLY A 245 -5.77 8.24 12.40
C GLY A 245 -6.51 6.91 12.23
N TYR A 246 -6.09 6.07 11.28
CA TYR A 246 -6.52 4.67 11.18
C TYR A 246 -5.90 3.82 12.31
N ARG A 247 -6.33 2.56 12.41
CA ARG A 247 -5.52 1.55 13.12
C ARG A 247 -4.33 1.21 12.24
N ALA A 248 -3.12 1.30 12.75
CA ALA A 248 -1.89 1.19 12.01
C ALA A 248 -1.12 -0.08 12.40
N VAL A 249 -0.77 -0.89 11.40
CA VAL A 249 0.09 -2.06 11.53
C VAL A 249 1.38 -1.78 10.79
N LEU A 250 2.49 -1.74 11.51
CA LEU A 250 3.82 -1.72 10.92
C LEU A 250 4.40 -3.13 10.99
N VAL A 251 4.73 -3.72 9.83
CA VAL A 251 5.25 -5.10 9.76
C VAL A 251 6.69 -5.19 10.27
N GLY A 252 7.10 -6.39 10.73
CA GLY A 252 8.37 -6.58 11.44
C GLY A 252 9.64 -6.41 10.60
N ASN A 253 9.52 -6.36 9.26
CA ASN A 253 10.63 -6.03 8.35
C ASN A 253 10.73 -4.52 8.03
N ALA A 254 9.94 -3.67 8.69
CA ALA A 254 10.03 -2.23 8.52
C ALA A 254 11.36 -1.66 9.05
N ASP A 255 11.82 -0.56 8.45
CA ASP A 255 13.01 0.14 8.91
C ASP A 255 12.87 0.62 10.37
N PRO A 256 13.86 0.38 11.25
CA PRO A 256 13.78 0.78 12.66
C PRO A 256 13.55 2.29 12.89
N ALA A 257 14.12 3.14 12.03
CA ALA A 257 13.94 4.59 12.10
C ALA A 257 12.51 4.99 11.72
N LEU A 258 11.89 4.29 10.77
CA LEU A 258 10.45 4.46 10.50
C LEU A 258 9.61 4.03 11.70
N ALA A 259 9.87 2.85 12.27
CA ALA A 259 9.14 2.35 13.43
C ALA A 259 9.17 3.33 14.61
N GLU A 260 10.34 3.88 14.89
CA GLU A 260 10.52 4.87 15.94
C GLU A 260 9.81 6.20 15.63
N ARG A 261 9.80 6.62 14.36
CA ARG A 261 9.09 7.82 13.93
C ARG A 261 7.56 7.67 14.06
N VAL A 262 7.02 6.52 13.68
CA VAL A 262 5.58 6.21 13.79
C VAL A 262 5.16 6.13 15.25
N ARG A 263 5.93 5.41 16.09
CA ARG A 263 5.69 5.32 17.54
C ARG A 263 5.62 6.69 18.19
N ARG A 264 6.64 7.55 17.97
CA ARG A 264 6.67 8.91 18.51
C ARG A 264 5.47 9.74 18.08
N HIS A 265 5.03 9.60 16.84
CA HIS A 265 3.81 10.26 16.38
C HIS A 265 2.60 9.83 17.21
N HIS A 266 2.34 8.53 17.33
CA HIS A 266 1.18 8.02 18.08
C HIS A 266 1.22 8.38 19.57
N ASP A 267 2.40 8.32 20.20
CA ASP A 267 2.58 8.70 21.60
C ASP A 267 2.27 10.19 21.80
N SER A 268 2.81 11.06 20.94
CA SER A 268 2.55 12.51 21.03
C SER A 268 1.09 12.87 20.74
N ALA A 269 0.40 12.10 19.88
CA ALA A 269 -1.00 12.30 19.54
C ALA A 269 -1.97 11.65 20.54
N GLY A 270 -1.48 10.87 21.51
CA GLY A 270 -2.32 10.12 22.45
C GLY A 270 -3.13 9.02 21.79
N THR A 271 -2.59 8.40 20.73
CA THR A 271 -3.26 7.35 19.92
C THR A 271 -2.44 6.06 19.86
N SER A 272 -1.64 5.78 20.89
CA SER A 272 -0.80 4.57 20.97
C SER A 272 -1.63 3.28 20.95
N ASP A 273 -2.91 3.34 21.33
CA ASP A 273 -3.88 2.23 21.22
C ASP A 273 -4.25 1.88 19.77
N ARG A 274 -3.94 2.78 18.82
CA ARG A 274 -4.16 2.57 17.38
C ARG A 274 -2.94 2.06 16.65
N PHE A 275 -1.80 1.90 17.31
CA PHE A 275 -0.56 1.48 16.67
C PHE A 275 -0.11 0.10 17.14
N TYR A 276 0.12 -0.80 16.18
CA TYR A 276 0.67 -2.11 16.41
C TYR A 276 1.94 -2.31 15.58
N HIS A 277 3.06 -2.55 16.25
CA HIS A 277 4.32 -2.92 15.61
C HIS A 277 4.46 -4.44 15.68
N ALA A 278 4.27 -5.12 14.55
CA ALA A 278 4.25 -6.57 14.48
C ALA A 278 5.66 -7.17 14.58
N SER A 279 5.74 -8.37 15.15
CA SER A 279 6.99 -9.16 15.10
C SER A 279 7.10 -9.95 13.80
N GLY A 280 5.97 -10.35 13.22
CA GLY A 280 5.91 -11.05 11.94
C GLY A 280 6.35 -10.18 10.76
N LEU A 281 7.07 -10.81 9.83
CA LEU A 281 7.49 -10.16 8.58
C LEU A 281 6.35 -10.18 7.55
N ALA A 282 6.27 -9.12 6.75
CA ALA A 282 5.34 -8.98 5.63
C ALA A 282 3.94 -9.51 5.98
N THR A 283 3.41 -10.47 5.20
CA THR A 283 2.04 -10.97 5.36
C THR A 283 1.78 -11.54 6.76
N ALA A 284 2.79 -12.12 7.40
CA ALA A 284 2.64 -12.63 8.76
C ALA A 284 2.42 -11.49 9.76
N GLY A 285 3.11 -10.36 9.59
CA GLY A 285 2.91 -9.15 10.38
C GLY A 285 1.55 -8.49 10.12
N VAL A 286 1.11 -8.48 8.85
CA VAL A 286 -0.24 -8.02 8.49
C VAL A 286 -1.31 -8.83 9.22
N TRP A 287 -1.20 -10.16 9.21
CA TRP A 287 -2.11 -11.05 9.93
C TRP A 287 -2.07 -10.84 11.45
N GLU A 288 -0.87 -10.71 12.02
CA GLU A 288 -0.68 -10.45 13.45
C GLU A 288 -1.40 -9.17 13.89
N GLY A 289 -1.20 -8.07 13.15
CA GLY A 289 -1.85 -6.80 13.43
C GLY A 289 -3.37 -6.81 13.19
N LEU A 290 -3.84 -7.48 12.13
CA LEU A 290 -5.28 -7.68 11.90
C LEU A 290 -5.93 -8.43 13.07
N SER A 291 -5.29 -9.52 13.52
CA SER A 291 -5.78 -10.33 14.64
C SER A 291 -5.82 -9.51 15.94
N HIS A 292 -4.80 -8.69 16.19
CA HIS A 292 -4.73 -7.80 17.34
C HIS A 292 -5.93 -6.83 17.40
N PHE A 293 -6.26 -6.16 16.30
CA PHE A 293 -7.30 -5.13 16.29
C PHE A 293 -8.73 -5.67 16.18
N THR A 294 -8.92 -6.86 15.61
CA THR A 294 -10.25 -7.41 15.35
C THR A 294 -10.64 -8.52 16.30
N GLY A 295 -9.67 -9.14 16.99
CA GLY A 295 -9.89 -10.35 17.77
C GLY A 295 -10.26 -11.58 16.91
N ILE A 296 -10.08 -11.51 15.59
CA ILE A 296 -10.29 -12.65 14.71
C ILE A 296 -9.21 -13.69 15.02
N GLU A 297 -9.65 -14.85 15.52
CA GLU A 297 -8.77 -15.99 15.75
C GLU A 297 -8.61 -16.85 14.48
N PRO A 298 -7.53 -17.63 14.37
CA PRO A 298 -7.34 -18.54 13.24
C PRO A 298 -8.49 -19.55 13.18
N VAL A 299 -9.10 -19.73 12.00
CA VAL A 299 -9.88 -20.93 11.73
C VAL A 299 -8.89 -22.10 11.78
N GLY A 300 -9.08 -23.03 12.72
CA GLY A 300 -8.19 -24.18 12.87
C GLY A 300 -8.09 -24.96 11.56
N ASP A 301 -6.89 -25.45 11.23
CA ASP A 301 -6.60 -26.22 10.00
C ASP A 301 -7.43 -27.52 9.85
N SER A 302 -8.29 -27.84 10.82
CA SER A 302 -9.09 -29.08 10.93
C SER A 302 -10.49 -29.02 10.33
N GLN A 303 -10.92 -27.92 9.70
CA GLN A 303 -12.23 -27.83 9.01
C GLN A 303 -12.14 -27.53 7.50
N VAL A 304 -11.10 -28.04 6.83
CA VAL A 304 -11.00 -27.96 5.37
C VAL A 304 -11.54 -29.25 4.75
N GLU A 305 -12.82 -29.28 4.40
CA GLU A 305 -13.23 -30.13 3.27
C GLU A 305 -12.74 -29.47 1.98
N PRO A 306 -12.16 -30.23 1.02
CA PRO A 306 -11.73 -29.68 -0.24
C PRO A 306 -12.96 -29.18 -1.01
N VAL A 307 -13.10 -27.86 -1.14
CA VAL A 307 -14.07 -27.25 -2.04
C VAL A 307 -13.71 -27.71 -3.44
N GLY A 308 -14.55 -28.60 -3.99
CA GLY A 308 -14.39 -29.15 -5.32
C GLY A 308 -14.24 -28.04 -6.35
N THR A 309 -13.18 -28.15 -7.15
CA THR A 309 -12.97 -27.36 -8.35
C THR A 309 -14.18 -27.50 -9.26
N LYS A 310 -15.03 -26.47 -9.34
CA LYS A 310 -15.94 -26.35 -10.49
C LYS A 310 -15.10 -25.92 -11.69
N PRO A 311 -15.07 -26.71 -12.78
CA PRO A 311 -14.38 -26.28 -13.98
C PRO A 311 -15.09 -25.06 -14.56
N LEU A 312 -14.30 -24.09 -15.00
CA LEU A 312 -14.77 -23.01 -15.86
C LEU A 312 -15.29 -23.63 -17.17
N SER A 313 -16.58 -23.49 -17.42
CA SER A 313 -17.24 -23.75 -18.71
C SER A 313 -17.68 -22.44 -19.33
#